data_AF-A0A0K9CMW0-F1
#
_entry.id   AF-A0A0K9CMW0-F1
#
_cell.length_a   1.000
_cell.length_b   1.000
_cell.length_c   1.000
_cell.angle_alpha   90.00
_cell.angle_beta   90.00
_cell.angle_gamma   90.00
#
_symmetry.space_group_name_H-M   'P 1'
#
loop_
_entity.id
_entity.type
_entity.pdbx_description
1 polymer ?
#
loop_
_entity_poly.entity_id
_entity_poly.type
_entity_poly.pdbx_seq_one_letter_code
_entity_poly.pdbx_strand_id
1 'polypeptide(L)'
;MEENKSYNYEILLEKGKKLLKDYSSKDSSEINILNIIDGDTLEWSHSKILNILFSKIHIKNERDNFLTLFLKRLEIENIDEDEFLVEREYRCNPYGQMDFKIENKNLCVVLEMKIYAEDGSKQLRRYEKYCLENKKIIKYFT
;
A
#
# COMPACT_ATOMS: atom_id res chain seq x y z
N MET A 1 8.29 15.83 -28.75
CA MET A 1 7.00 16.41 -28.33
C MET A 1 6.13 15.23 -27.96
N GLU A 2 6.08 14.86 -26.69
CA GLU A 2 5.22 13.77 -26.22
C GLU A 2 3.78 14.28 -26.16
N GLU A 3 2.89 13.60 -26.87
CA GLU A 3 1.45 13.87 -26.84
C GLU A 3 0.91 13.59 -25.44
N ASN A 4 0.50 14.67 -24.77
CA ASN A 4 -0.26 14.60 -23.53
C ASN A 4 -1.63 13.98 -23.86
N LYS A 5 -1.75 12.66 -23.73
CA LYS A 5 -3.04 11.97 -23.77
C LYS A 5 -3.84 12.41 -22.55
N SER A 6 -4.60 13.49 -22.71
CA SER A 6 -5.66 13.87 -21.78
C SER A 6 -6.67 12.74 -21.75
N TYR A 7 -6.60 11.89 -20.73
CA TYR A 7 -7.60 10.86 -20.51
C TYR A 7 -8.93 11.55 -20.21
N ASN A 8 -9.89 11.41 -21.13
CA ASN A 8 -11.22 11.95 -20.94
C ASN A 8 -11.93 11.15 -19.86
N TYR A 9 -12.02 11.72 -18.65
CA TYR A 9 -12.61 11.09 -17.46
C TYR A 9 -14.01 10.53 -17.70
N GLU A 10 -14.80 11.17 -18.58
CA GLU A 10 -16.14 10.69 -18.94
C GLU A 10 -16.10 9.33 -19.65
N ILE A 11 -15.11 9.09 -20.49
CA ILE A 11 -14.93 7.82 -21.20
C ILE A 11 -14.58 6.70 -20.20
N LEU A 12 -13.74 7.02 -19.21
CA LEU A 12 -13.38 6.09 -18.15
C LEU A 12 -14.59 5.75 -17.26
N LEU A 13 -15.39 6.75 -16.89
CA LEU A 13 -16.60 6.56 -16.09
C LEU A 13 -17.64 5.70 -16.82
N GLU A 14 -17.87 5.95 -18.11
CA GLU A 14 -18.82 5.16 -18.91
C GLU A 14 -18.35 3.71 -19.11
N LYS A 15 -17.05 3.48 -19.33
CA LYS A 15 -16.47 2.13 -19.34
C LYS A 15 -16.67 1.43 -18.00
N GLY A 16 -16.39 2.13 -16.89
CA GLY A 16 -16.59 1.59 -15.54
C GLY A 16 -18.04 1.19 -15.27
N LYS A 17 -19.02 2.03 -15.64
CA LYS A 17 -20.46 1.72 -15.49
C LYS A 17 -20.88 0.48 -16.28
N LYS A 18 -20.35 0.32 -17.50
CA LYS A 18 -20.68 -0.83 -18.36
C LYS A 18 -20.16 -2.14 -17.77
N LEU A 19 -18.92 -2.14 -17.29
CA LEU A 19 -18.30 -3.29 -16.63
C LEU A 19 -19.02 -3.65 -15.31
N LEU A 20 -19.47 -2.64 -14.55
CA LEU A 20 -20.30 -2.82 -13.35
C LEU A 20 -21.71 -3.37 -13.64
N LYS A 21 -22.19 -3.32 -14.88
CA LYS A 21 -23.52 -3.84 -15.26
C LYS A 21 -23.47 -5.31 -15.69
N ASP A 22 -22.36 -5.73 -16.27
CA ASP A 22 -22.07 -7.15 -16.58
C ASP A 22 -21.72 -7.96 -15.30
N TYR A 23 -21.53 -7.24 -14.18
CA TYR A 23 -21.02 -7.65 -12.87
C TYR A 23 -21.91 -8.54 -12.01
N SER A 24 -23.23 -8.58 -12.20
CA SER A 24 -24.12 -9.39 -11.34
C SER A 24 -23.91 -10.92 -11.47
N SER A 25 -22.86 -11.37 -12.17
CA SER A 25 -22.64 -12.76 -12.56
C SER A 25 -21.21 -13.32 -12.37
N LYS A 26 -20.21 -12.56 -11.89
CA LYS A 26 -18.83 -13.06 -11.69
C LYS A 26 -18.14 -12.49 -10.44
N ASP A 27 -17.18 -13.27 -9.91
CA ASP A 27 -16.39 -13.02 -8.70
C ASP A 27 -15.75 -11.62 -8.67
N SER A 28 -15.94 -10.90 -7.57
CA SER A 28 -15.65 -9.47 -7.39
C SER A 28 -14.18 -9.11 -7.25
N SER A 29 -13.27 -10.09 -7.23
CA SER A 29 -11.84 -9.87 -7.02
C SER A 29 -11.07 -9.40 -8.25
N GLU A 30 -11.65 -9.50 -9.46
CA GLU A 30 -10.96 -9.21 -10.73
C GLU A 30 -11.12 -7.76 -11.21
N ILE A 31 -12.01 -6.96 -10.62
CA ILE A 31 -12.27 -5.58 -11.07
C ILE A 31 -11.70 -4.59 -10.04
N ASN A 32 -10.41 -4.33 -10.17
CA ASN A 32 -9.75 -3.15 -9.60
C ASN A 32 -9.83 -2.02 -10.63
N ILE A 33 -10.06 -0.76 -10.21
CA ILE A 33 -10.00 0.40 -11.13
C ILE A 33 -8.67 0.47 -11.86
N LEU A 34 -7.61 -0.07 -11.25
CA LEU A 34 -6.29 -0.24 -11.83
C LEU A 34 -6.28 -1.27 -12.96
N ASN A 35 -6.95 -2.42 -12.80
CA ASN A 35 -7.13 -3.40 -13.87
C ASN A 35 -7.92 -2.80 -15.05
N ILE A 36 -8.93 -1.98 -14.78
CA ILE A 36 -9.76 -1.34 -15.82
C ILE A 36 -8.96 -0.38 -16.70
N ILE A 37 -7.88 0.21 -16.16
CA ILE A 37 -7.03 1.15 -16.89
C ILE A 37 -5.70 0.54 -17.35
N ASP A 38 -5.57 -0.79 -17.33
CA ASP A 38 -4.32 -1.52 -17.61
C ASP A 38 -3.14 -1.03 -16.75
N GLY A 39 -3.44 -0.55 -15.53
CA GLY A 39 -2.50 0.04 -14.58
C GLY A 39 -2.21 -0.84 -13.37
N ASP A 40 -2.70 -2.08 -13.38
CA ASP A 40 -2.54 -3.11 -12.33
C ASP A 40 -1.11 -3.63 -12.18
N THR A 41 -0.26 -3.37 -13.16
CA THR A 41 1.19 -3.64 -13.12
C THR A 41 2.01 -2.40 -12.75
N LEU A 42 1.38 -1.24 -12.57
CA LEU A 42 2.07 0.01 -12.23
C LEU A 42 2.26 0.13 -10.72
N GLU A 43 3.32 -0.49 -10.20
CA GLU A 43 3.73 -0.42 -8.78
C GLU A 43 3.68 1.02 -8.22
N TRP A 44 4.11 2.00 -9.01
CA TRP A 44 4.10 3.41 -8.62
C TRP A 44 2.70 3.95 -8.36
N SER A 45 1.72 3.59 -9.20
CA SER A 45 0.31 3.98 -9.03
C SER A 45 -0.29 3.32 -7.80
N HIS A 46 0.04 2.05 -7.55
CA HIS A 46 -0.41 1.32 -6.38
C HIS A 46 0.14 1.95 -5.09
N SER A 47 1.43 2.29 -5.05
CA SER A 47 2.03 2.94 -3.87
C SER A 47 1.37 4.29 -3.56
N LYS A 48 0.96 5.06 -4.56
CA LYS A 48 0.26 6.33 -4.34
C LYS A 48 -1.13 6.13 -3.75
N ILE A 49 -1.86 5.16 -4.27
CA ILE A 49 -3.20 4.82 -3.76
C ILE A 49 -3.08 4.36 -2.30
N LEU A 50 -2.20 3.40 -2.00
CA LEU A 50 -1.98 2.94 -0.63
C LEU A 50 -1.59 4.08 0.30
N ASN A 51 -0.72 4.99 -0.13
CA ASN A 51 -0.35 6.15 0.67
C ASN A 51 -1.56 7.05 1.00
N ILE A 52 -2.47 7.26 0.04
CA ILE A 52 -3.72 8.00 0.30
C ILE A 52 -4.60 7.24 1.29
N LEU A 53 -4.77 5.92 1.10
CA LEU A 53 -5.57 5.08 2.00
C LEU A 53 -5.01 5.13 3.43
N PHE A 54 -3.69 5.01 3.60
CA PHE A 54 -3.05 5.03 4.91
C PHE A 54 -3.00 6.40 5.60
N SER A 55 -2.86 7.49 4.84
CA SER A 55 -2.58 8.83 5.42
C SER A 55 -3.72 9.84 5.33
N LYS A 56 -4.73 9.61 4.48
CA LYS A 56 -5.76 10.62 4.19
C LYS A 56 -7.19 10.12 4.36
N ILE A 57 -7.42 8.81 4.39
CA ILE A 57 -8.75 8.25 4.56
C ILE A 57 -8.98 7.92 6.03
N HIS A 58 -9.70 8.83 6.69
CA HIS A 58 -10.26 8.59 8.01
C HIS A 58 -11.74 8.23 7.85
N ILE A 59 -12.15 7.11 8.45
CA ILE A 59 -13.57 6.73 8.51
C ILE A 59 -14.22 7.63 9.56
N LYS A 60 -15.15 8.48 9.12
CA LYS A 60 -15.75 9.50 9.98
C LYS A 60 -16.60 8.81 11.06
N ASN A 61 -16.37 9.16 12.33
CA ASN A 61 -17.07 8.64 13.52
C ASN A 61 -16.70 7.20 13.94
N GLU A 62 -15.64 6.61 13.41
CA GLU A 62 -15.11 5.33 13.88
C GLU A 62 -13.74 5.51 14.55
N ARG A 63 -13.44 4.66 15.54
CA ARG A 63 -12.09 4.61 16.14
C ARG A 63 -11.05 4.12 15.14
N ASP A 64 -11.50 3.35 14.15
CA ASP A 64 -10.66 2.71 13.16
C ASP A 64 -10.58 3.53 11.86
N ASN A 65 -9.38 3.61 11.29
CA ASN A 65 -9.14 4.13 9.95
C ASN A 65 -8.66 2.99 9.05
N PHE A 66 -8.47 3.25 7.75
CA PHE A 66 -8.04 2.19 6.83
C PHE A 66 -6.73 1.53 7.28
N LEU A 67 -5.77 2.31 7.79
CA LEU A 67 -4.51 1.78 8.31
C LEU A 67 -4.71 0.85 9.50
N THR A 68 -5.53 1.21 10.49
CA THR A 68 -5.76 0.35 11.66
C THR A 68 -6.48 -0.93 11.27
N LEU A 69 -7.47 -0.87 10.37
CA LEU A 69 -8.13 -2.06 9.82
C LEU A 69 -7.17 -2.96 9.04
N PHE A 70 -6.30 -2.36 8.22
CA PHE A 70 -5.27 -3.07 7.48
C PHE A 70 -4.31 -3.79 8.43
N LEU A 71 -3.79 -3.11 9.45
CA LEU A 71 -2.89 -3.71 10.44
C LEU A 71 -3.60 -4.82 11.26
N LYS A 72 -4.86 -4.62 11.65
CA LYS A 72 -5.69 -5.64 12.33
C LYS A 72 -5.86 -6.89 11.46
N ARG A 73 -6.09 -6.70 10.16
CA ARG A 73 -6.22 -7.81 9.19
C ARG A 73 -4.93 -8.64 9.06
N LEU A 74 -3.78 -8.05 9.35
CA LEU A 74 -2.46 -8.68 9.38
C LEU A 74 -2.09 -9.25 10.77
N GLU A 75 -3.09 -9.37 11.66
CA GLU A 75 -2.93 -9.93 13.00
C GLU A 75 -1.83 -9.21 13.81
N ILE A 76 -1.72 -7.89 13.59
CA ILE A 76 -0.86 -7.03 14.41
C ILE A 76 -1.69 -6.58 15.61
N GLU A 77 -1.24 -6.93 16.81
CA GLU A 77 -1.92 -6.58 18.05
C GLU A 77 -1.44 -5.22 18.60
N ASN A 78 -2.19 -4.65 19.55
CA ASN A 78 -1.87 -3.39 20.26
C ASN A 78 -1.79 -2.15 19.35
N ILE A 79 -2.58 -2.12 18.27
CA ILE A 79 -2.65 -0.98 17.35
C ILE A 79 -3.34 0.23 17.99
N ASP A 80 -4.23 0.00 18.95
CA ASP A 80 -5.12 1.03 19.50
C ASP A 80 -4.43 1.98 20.50
N GLU A 81 -3.19 1.70 20.93
CA GLU A 81 -2.50 2.46 21.98
C GLU A 81 -1.58 3.58 21.45
N ASP A 82 -1.11 3.50 20.20
CA ASP A 82 -0.11 4.42 19.65
C ASP A 82 -0.47 4.89 18.22
N GLU A 83 -0.26 6.18 17.94
CA GLU A 83 -0.39 6.72 16.58
C GLU A 83 0.74 6.19 15.67
N PHE A 84 0.37 5.63 14.53
CA PHE A 84 1.32 5.15 13.52
C PHE A 84 1.69 6.26 12.53
N LEU A 85 2.98 6.45 12.32
CA LEU A 85 3.53 7.26 11.23
C LEU A 85 3.70 6.39 9.98
N VAL A 86 3.26 6.90 8.83
CA VAL A 86 3.41 6.23 7.53
C VAL A 86 4.30 7.06 6.62
N GLU A 87 5.39 6.46 6.17
CA GLU A 87 6.34 7.06 5.23
C GLU A 87 6.46 6.19 3.98
N ARG A 88 6.18 6.78 2.81
CA ARG A 88 6.37 6.14 1.50
C ARG A 88 7.79 6.42 0.98
N GLU A 89 8.42 5.45 0.33
CA GLU A 89 9.77 5.55 -0.26
C GLU A 89 10.84 5.95 0.78
N TYR A 90 10.72 5.44 2.01
CA TYR A 90 11.59 5.79 3.14
C TYR A 90 13.03 5.32 2.92
N ARG A 91 13.96 6.27 2.83
CA ARG A 91 15.40 5.98 2.70
C ARG A 91 16.01 5.75 4.08
N CYS A 92 16.52 4.55 4.30
CA CYS A 92 17.17 4.11 5.52
C CYS A 92 18.63 3.74 5.24
N ASN A 93 19.51 4.71 5.04
CA ASN A 93 20.92 4.40 4.77
C ASN A 93 21.61 3.79 6.00
N PRO A 94 22.48 2.76 5.85
CA PRO A 94 22.89 2.07 4.61
C PRO A 94 22.01 0.87 4.21
N TYR A 95 20.86 0.68 4.86
CA TYR A 95 19.97 -0.47 4.73
C TYR A 95 19.14 -0.51 3.44
N GLY A 96 18.87 0.65 2.84
CA GLY A 96 18.24 0.75 1.52
C GLY A 96 17.09 1.76 1.50
N GLN A 97 16.05 1.44 0.73
CA GLN A 97 14.84 2.25 0.62
C GLN A 97 13.61 1.35 0.67
N MET A 98 12.83 1.48 1.74
CA MET A 98 11.58 0.74 1.93
C MET A 98 10.47 1.41 1.11
N ASP A 99 9.65 0.62 0.42
CA ASP A 99 8.49 1.18 -0.29
C ASP A 99 7.51 1.85 0.69
N PHE A 100 7.26 1.21 1.83
CA PHE A 100 6.56 1.78 2.97
C PHE A 100 7.19 1.40 4.30
N LYS A 101 7.27 2.39 5.18
CA LYS A 101 7.57 2.24 6.59
C LYS A 101 6.38 2.74 7.39
N ILE A 102 5.77 1.85 8.16
CA ILE A 102 4.65 2.14 9.06
C ILE A 102 5.14 1.87 10.48
N GLU A 103 5.35 2.90 11.28
CA GLU A 103 5.94 2.74 12.60
C GLU A 103 5.20 3.47 13.70
N ASN A 104 5.25 2.90 14.90
CA ASN A 104 4.92 3.58 16.14
C ASN A 104 6.12 3.45 17.11
N LYS A 105 5.93 3.73 18.40
CA LYS A 105 7.01 3.66 19.39
C LYS A 105 7.67 2.28 19.52
N ASN A 106 6.94 1.19 19.31
CA ASN A 106 7.39 -0.17 19.63
C ASN A 106 7.50 -1.10 18.41
N LEU A 107 6.78 -0.78 17.33
CA LEU A 107 6.63 -1.62 16.14
C LEU A 107 7.03 -0.86 14.88
N CYS A 108 7.70 -1.56 13.97
CA CYS A 108 7.96 -1.11 12.61
C CYS A 108 7.46 -2.18 11.64
N VAL A 109 6.47 -1.83 10.82
CA VAL A 109 5.96 -2.66 9.74
C VAL A 109 6.54 -2.15 8.44
N VAL A 110 7.14 -3.06 7.68
CA VAL A 110 7.71 -2.76 6.36
C VAL A 110 6.83 -3.45 5.32
N LEU A 111 6.32 -2.69 4.37
CA LEU A 111 5.55 -3.21 3.23
C LEU A 111 6.34 -2.93 1.96
N GLU A 112 6.82 -3.99 1.31
CA GLU A 112 7.52 -3.92 0.02
C GLU A 112 6.57 -4.39 -1.07
N MET A 113 6.43 -3.64 -2.15
CA MET A 113 5.42 -3.88 -3.19
C MET A 113 5.97 -4.63 -4.40
N LYS A 114 7.29 -4.88 -4.42
CA LYS A 114 7.99 -5.49 -5.55
C LYS A 114 7.92 -7.01 -5.49
N ILE A 115 6.96 -7.57 -6.22
CA ILE A 115 6.69 -9.02 -6.27
C ILE A 115 7.81 -9.78 -7.02
N TYR A 116 8.57 -9.12 -7.92
CA TYR A 116 9.51 -9.77 -8.84
C TYR A 116 11.00 -9.47 -8.59
N ALA A 117 11.37 -8.92 -7.43
CA ALA A 117 12.77 -8.60 -7.15
C ALA A 117 13.59 -9.85 -6.81
N GLU A 118 14.51 -10.27 -7.70
CA GLU A 118 15.42 -11.41 -7.50
C GLU A 118 16.24 -11.32 -6.19
N ASP A 119 16.53 -10.10 -5.72
CA ASP A 119 17.32 -9.83 -4.51
C ASP A 119 16.48 -9.48 -3.26
N GLY A 120 15.15 -9.67 -3.29
CA GLY A 120 14.24 -9.25 -2.21
C GLY A 120 14.62 -9.82 -0.83
N SER A 121 15.09 -11.07 -0.76
CA SER A 121 15.52 -11.68 0.50
C SER A 121 16.71 -10.97 1.17
N LYS A 122 17.68 -10.47 0.40
CA LYS A 122 18.81 -9.69 0.95
C LYS A 122 18.35 -8.32 1.43
N GLN A 123 17.38 -7.72 0.75
CA GLN A 123 16.80 -6.44 1.12
C GLN A 123 16.03 -6.55 2.43
N LEU A 124 15.19 -7.58 2.59
CA LEU A 124 14.48 -7.86 3.85
C LEU A 124 15.44 -8.02 5.03
N ARG A 125 16.56 -8.74 4.87
CA ARG A 125 17.59 -8.86 5.92
C ARG A 125 18.20 -7.53 6.35
N ARG A 126 18.36 -6.58 5.41
CA ARG A 126 18.87 -5.24 5.76
C ARG A 126 17.83 -4.44 6.54
N TYR A 127 16.55 -4.58 6.20
CA TYR A 127 15.46 -3.96 6.95
C TYR A 127 15.31 -4.56 8.33
N GLU A 128 15.51 -5.88 8.44
CA GLU A 128 15.55 -6.56 9.74
C GLU A 128 16.60 -5.94 10.66
N LYS A 129 17.82 -5.76 10.14
CA LYS A 129 18.90 -5.11 10.87
C LYS A 129 18.55 -3.68 11.29
N TYR A 130 17.96 -2.88 10.39
CA TYR A 130 17.52 -1.52 10.70
C TYR A 130 16.56 -1.49 11.90
N CYS A 131 15.51 -2.30 11.88
CA CYS A 131 14.51 -2.28 12.93
C CYS A 131 15.04 -2.84 14.27
N LEU A 132 15.89 -3.87 14.25
CA LEU A 132 16.56 -4.37 15.45
C LEU A 132 17.42 -3.30 16.13
N GLU A 133 18.19 -2.54 15.35
CA GLU A 133 18.99 -1.41 15.86
C GLU A 133 18.10 -0.30 16.46
N ASN A 134 16.90 -0.12 15.92
CA ASN A 134 15.90 0.82 16.42
C ASN A 134 14.98 0.23 17.51
N LYS A 135 15.28 -0.98 18.01
CA LYS A 135 14.51 -1.71 19.04
C LYS A 135 13.03 -1.89 18.70
N LYS A 136 12.73 -2.14 17.42
CA LYS A 136 11.37 -2.36 16.92
C LYS A 136 11.14 -3.84 16.62
N ILE A 137 9.92 -4.30 16.91
CA ILE A 137 9.42 -5.57 16.34
C ILE A 137 9.16 -5.36 14.84
N ILE A 138 9.34 -6.41 14.04
CA ILE A 138 9.27 -6.34 12.57
C ILE A 138 8.21 -7.29 12.07
N LYS A 139 7.35 -6.80 11.18
CA LYS A 139 6.56 -7.63 10.27
C LYS A 139 6.78 -7.15 8.84
N TYR A 140 7.04 -8.07 7.93
CA TYR A 140 7.20 -7.80 6.50
C TYR A 140 6.10 -8.47 5.67
N PHE A 141 5.67 -7.76 4.64
CA PHE A 141 4.70 -8.24 3.65
C PHE A 141 5.25 -7.90 2.27
N THR A 142 5.20 -8.87 1.36
CA THR A 142 5.66 -8.81 -0.04
C THR A 142 4.54 -9.24 -0.96
#